data_AF-A0AAI9NZC0-F1
#
_entry.id   AF-A0AAI9NZC0-F1
#
_cell.length_a   1.000
_cell.length_b   1.000
_cell.length_c   1.000
_cell.angle_alpha   90.00
_cell.angle_beta   90.00
_cell.angle_gamma   90.00
#
_symmetry.space_group_name_H-M   'P 1'
#
loop_
_entity.id
_entity.type
_entity.pdbx_description
1 polymer ?
#
loop_
_entity_poly.entity_id
_entity_poly.type
_entity_poly.pdbx_seq_one_letter_code
_entity_poly.pdbx_strand_id
1 'polypeptide(L)'
;MSRAVKDIQVIGVREIGRLPYISKAKMMKIFEMSLSTATRRIADLDRYVQSGRYGPYTILDGAGVTRVNVLALVDYLKYKKQLDAGRRVPPFDINKVAKEAVINWDELDP
;
A
#
# COMPACT_ATOMS: atom_id res chain seq x y z
N MET A 1 -18.17 3.88 -37.16
CA MET A 1 -17.09 4.35 -36.27
C MET A 1 -17.21 3.63 -34.94
N SER A 2 -16.43 2.57 -34.71
CA SER A 2 -16.50 1.76 -33.48
C SER A 2 -15.64 2.38 -32.40
N ARG A 3 -16.23 2.65 -31.23
CA ARG A 3 -15.57 3.23 -30.05
C ARG A 3 -14.53 2.23 -29.55
N ALA A 4 -13.27 2.65 -29.44
CA ALA A 4 -12.21 1.85 -28.83
C ALA A 4 -12.65 1.43 -27.41
N VAL A 5 -12.90 0.13 -27.23
CA VAL A 5 -13.06 -0.47 -25.91
C VAL A 5 -11.69 -0.41 -25.27
N LYS A 6 -11.53 0.47 -24.27
CA LYS A 6 -10.31 0.60 -23.49
C LYS A 6 -9.98 -0.79 -22.95
N ASP A 7 -8.83 -1.33 -23.35
CA ASP A 7 -8.36 -2.66 -22.92
C ASP A 7 -8.54 -2.80 -21.42
N ILE A 8 -9.47 -3.66 -21.01
CA ILE A 8 -9.62 -4.08 -19.62
C ILE A 8 -8.39 -4.92 -19.35
N GLN A 9 -7.36 -4.33 -18.73
CA GLN A 9 -6.28 -5.09 -18.13
C GLN A 9 -6.88 -5.91 -16.99
N VAL A 10 -7.24 -7.14 -17.31
CA VAL A 10 -7.46 -8.18 -16.32
C VAL A 10 -6.11 -8.41 -15.67
N ILE A 11 -5.90 -7.76 -14.53
CA ILE A 11 -4.86 -8.16 -13.57
C ILE A 11 -5.11 -9.65 -13.39
N GLY A 12 -4.17 -10.48 -13.82
CA GLY A 12 -4.27 -11.92 -13.63
C GLY A 12 -4.51 -12.15 -12.15
N VAL A 13 -5.77 -12.39 -11.79
CA VAL A 13 -6.19 -12.74 -10.44
C VAL A 13 -5.76 -14.18 -10.26
N ARG A 14 -4.45 -14.44 -10.14
CA ARG A 14 -4.01 -15.54 -9.31
C ARG A 14 -4.45 -15.14 -7.91
N GLU A 15 -5.67 -15.56 -7.56
CA GLU A 15 -6.32 -15.45 -6.26
C GLU A 15 -5.64 -14.43 -5.33
N ILE A 16 -5.94 -13.14 -5.53
CA ILE A 16 -5.97 -12.23 -4.38
C ILE A 16 -7.22 -12.65 -3.60
N GLY A 17 -7.19 -13.83 -2.98
CA GLY A 17 -8.31 -14.35 -2.19
C GLY A 17 -8.64 -13.45 -0.99
N ARG A 18 -7.77 -12.46 -0.70
CA ARG A 18 -7.86 -11.53 0.42
C ARG A 18 -7.49 -10.11 -0.01
N LEU A 19 -8.35 -9.14 0.30
CA LEU A 19 -8.08 -7.72 0.08
C LEU A 19 -6.72 -7.32 0.71
N PRO A 20 -5.88 -6.49 0.05
CA PRO A 20 -4.48 -6.26 0.45
C PRO A 20 -4.35 -5.28 1.63
N TYR A 21 -5.16 -5.46 2.66
CA TYR A 21 -5.28 -4.55 3.79
C TYR A 21 -4.92 -5.22 5.09
N ILE A 22 -4.06 -4.55 5.87
CA ILE A 22 -3.69 -4.98 7.20
C ILE A 22 -4.15 -3.96 8.24
N SER A 23 -4.55 -4.43 9.41
CA SER A 23 -4.82 -3.54 10.55
C SER A 23 -3.53 -2.94 11.09
N LYS A 24 -3.63 -1.82 11.84
CA LYS A 24 -2.48 -1.27 12.56
C LYS A 24 -1.77 -2.32 13.44
N ALA A 25 -2.54 -3.17 14.11
CA ALA A 25 -1.98 -4.23 14.96
C ALA A 25 -1.19 -5.26 14.13
N LYS A 26 -1.67 -5.64 12.95
CA LYS A 26 -0.97 -6.57 12.05
C LYS A 26 0.27 -5.92 11.43
N MET A 27 0.18 -4.64 11.05
CA MET A 27 1.32 -3.82 10.62
C MET A 27 2.44 -3.78 11.66
N MET A 28 2.11 -3.62 12.95
CA MET A 28 3.09 -3.67 14.03
C MET A 28 3.82 -5.01 14.11
N LYS A 29 3.09 -6.12 13.93
CA LYS A 29 3.65 -7.48 13.96
C LYS A 29 4.54 -7.78 12.76
N ILE A 30 4.06 -7.54 11.54
CA ILE A 30 4.76 -7.90 10.29
C ILE A 30 6.06 -7.10 10.13
N PHE A 31 6.03 -5.82 10.45
CA PHE A 31 7.16 -4.90 10.23
C PHE A 31 7.94 -4.59 11.52
N GLU A 32 7.71 -5.37 12.58
CA GLU A 32 8.40 -5.27 13.87
C GLU A 32 8.48 -3.83 14.41
N MET A 33 7.37 -3.09 14.30
CA MET A 33 7.35 -1.67 14.63
C MET A 33 6.54 -1.38 15.89
N SER A 34 7.03 -0.40 16.67
CA SER A 34 6.32 0.12 17.82
C SER A 34 4.99 0.77 17.44
N LEU A 35 4.05 0.86 18.38
CA LEU A 35 2.76 1.54 18.19
C LEU A 35 2.94 2.99 17.71
N SER A 36 3.87 3.73 18.32
CA SER A 36 4.17 5.12 17.95
C SER A 36 4.74 5.23 16.54
N THR A 37 5.52 4.24 16.12
CA THR A 37 6.01 4.16 14.74
C THR A 37 4.86 3.86 13.79
N ALA A 38 4.04 2.85 14.05
CA ALA A 38 2.90 2.52 13.21
C ALA A 38 1.94 3.70 13.01
N THR A 39 1.59 4.41 14.08
CA THR A 39 0.75 5.62 14.01
C THR A 39 1.37 6.70 13.11
N ARG A 40 2.68 6.97 13.25
CA ARG A 40 3.37 7.94 12.39
C ARG A 40 3.38 7.52 10.92
N ARG A 41 3.56 6.22 10.64
CA ARG A 41 3.54 5.69 9.27
C ARG A 41 2.18 5.83 8.60
N ILE A 42 1.10 5.63 9.36
CA ILE A 42 -0.28 5.88 8.89
C ILE A 42 -0.48 7.37 8.58
N ALA A 43 -0.04 8.26 9.46
CA ALA A 43 -0.13 9.71 9.23
C ALA A 43 0.71 10.15 8.01
N ASP A 44 1.90 9.59 7.84
CA ASP A 44 2.73 9.85 6.66
C ASP A 44 2.04 9.38 5.37
N LEU A 45 1.41 8.19 5.39
CA LEU A 45 0.64 7.68 4.26
C LEU A 45 -0.54 8.58 3.92
N ASP A 46 -1.28 9.07 4.92
CA ASP A 46 -2.39 10.00 4.72
C ASP A 46 -1.92 11.30 4.06
N ARG A 47 -0.80 11.86 4.53
CA ARG A 47 -0.16 13.02 3.89
C ARG A 47 0.18 12.75 2.41
N TYR A 48 0.67 11.55 2.09
CA TYR A 48 0.98 11.17 0.72
C TYR A 48 -0.24 10.81 -0.15
N VAL A 49 -1.39 10.48 0.47
CA VAL A 49 -2.69 10.42 -0.22
C VAL A 49 -3.12 11.84 -0.60
N GLN A 50 -3.07 12.77 0.36
CA GLN A 50 -3.43 14.17 0.14
C GLN A 50 -2.52 14.86 -0.89
N SER A 51 -1.23 14.50 -0.94
CA SER A 51 -0.28 15.01 -1.93
C SER A 51 -0.35 14.29 -3.30
N GLY A 52 -1.26 13.33 -3.47
CA GLY A 52 -1.49 12.62 -4.74
C GLY A 52 -0.46 11.55 -5.11
N ARG A 53 0.44 11.14 -4.20
CA ARG A 53 1.33 9.98 -4.45
C ARG A 53 0.55 8.67 -4.37
N TYR A 54 -0.37 8.58 -3.41
CA TYR A 54 -1.21 7.40 -3.20
C TYR A 54 -2.69 7.73 -3.45
N GLY A 55 -3.48 6.70 -3.73
CA GLY A 55 -4.92 6.86 -3.98
C GLY A 55 -5.77 6.93 -2.71
N PRO A 56 -7.05 7.34 -2.82
CA PRO A 56 -7.97 7.48 -1.68
C PRO A 56 -8.25 6.15 -0.96
N TYR A 57 -7.99 5.00 -1.61
CA TYR A 57 -8.14 3.67 -1.02
C TYR A 57 -6.91 3.17 -0.26
N THR A 58 -5.87 3.99 -0.07
CA THR A 58 -4.68 3.56 0.69
C THR A 58 -4.97 3.35 2.17
N ILE A 59 -5.90 4.12 2.73
CA ILE A 59 -6.32 4.03 4.13
C ILE A 59 -7.84 3.85 4.17
N LEU A 60 -8.32 2.87 4.93
CA LEU A 60 -9.73 2.65 5.22
C LEU A 60 -9.95 2.87 6.72
N ASP A 61 -10.71 3.88 7.11
CA ASP A 61 -10.89 4.32 8.50
C ASP A 61 -12.36 4.40 8.97
N GLY A 62 -13.34 4.28 8.06
CA GLY A 62 -14.76 4.51 8.33
C GLY A 62 -15.50 3.52 9.24
N ALA A 63 -14.84 2.52 9.82
CA ALA A 63 -15.49 1.46 10.61
C ALA A 63 -14.85 1.22 12.00
N GLY A 64 -14.19 2.23 12.56
CA GLY A 64 -13.54 2.15 13.89
C GLY A 64 -12.22 1.39 13.93
N VAL A 65 -11.82 0.75 12.83
CA VAL A 65 -10.51 0.10 12.66
C VAL A 65 -9.84 0.63 11.40
N THR A 66 -8.71 1.32 11.57
CA THR A 66 -7.87 1.74 10.45
C THR A 66 -7.20 0.52 9.80
N ARG A 67 -7.44 0.34 8.51
CA ARG A 67 -6.75 -0.63 7.66
C ARG A 67 -5.93 0.09 6.60
N VAL A 68 -4.74 -0.45 6.32
CA VAL A 68 -3.76 0.14 5.41
C VAL A 68 -3.50 -0.82 4.26
N ASN A 69 -3.47 -0.29 3.04
CA ASN A 69 -3.06 -1.04 1.87
C ASN A 69 -1.56 -1.39 1.98
N VAL A 70 -1.22 -2.68 2.05
CA VAL A 70 0.15 -3.13 2.30
C VAL A 70 1.09 -2.79 1.15
N LEU A 71 0.60 -2.73 -0.10
CA LEU A 71 1.43 -2.40 -1.27
C LEU A 71 1.86 -0.93 -1.23
N ALA A 72 0.93 -0.03 -0.89
CA ALA A 72 1.27 1.38 -0.68
C ALA A 72 2.25 1.56 0.50
N LEU A 73 2.05 0.80 1.59
CA LEU A 73 2.96 0.80 2.72
C LEU A 73 4.38 0.32 2.34
N VAL A 74 4.51 -0.77 1.59
CA VAL A 74 5.81 -1.29 1.14
C VAL A 74 6.54 -0.29 0.26
N ASP A 75 5.84 0.32 -0.71
CA ASP A 75 6.41 1.39 -1.55
C ASP A 75 6.89 2.57 -0.69
N TYR A 76 6.05 3.04 0.24
CA TYR A 76 6.40 4.12 1.15
C TYR A 76 7.64 3.77 1.98
N LEU A 77 7.70 2.56 2.56
CA LEU A 77 8.85 2.12 3.36
C LEU A 77 10.12 2.02 2.53
N LYS A 78 10.04 1.53 1.29
CA LYS A 78 11.15 1.47 0.34
C LYS A 78 11.75 2.85 0.06
N TYR A 79 10.89 3.86 -0.10
CA TYR A 79 11.30 5.21 -0.49
C TYR A 79 11.35 6.21 0.66
N LYS A 80 11.12 5.79 1.91
CA LYS A 80 10.98 6.70 3.05
C LYS A 80 12.14 7.68 3.20
N LYS A 81 13.39 7.19 3.13
CA LYS A 81 14.58 8.05 3.32
C LYS A 81 14.68 9.13 2.24
N GLN A 82 14.33 8.79 1.00
CA GLN A 82 14.33 9.72 -0.12
C GLN A 82 13.19 10.73 0.02
N LEU A 83 12.00 10.25 0.40
CA LEU A 83 10.81 11.06 0.67
C LEU A 83 11.03 12.07 1.82
N ASP A 84 11.63 11.62 2.93
CA ASP A 84 11.98 12.48 4.07
C ASP A 84 13.02 13.54 3.68
N ALA A 85 13.93 13.22 2.75
CA ALA A 85 14.90 14.14 2.21
C ALA A 85 14.36 15.03 1.07
N GLY A 86 13.06 14.97 0.76
CA GLY A 86 12.44 15.73 -0.32
C GLY A 86 12.92 15.36 -1.73
N ARG A 87 13.53 14.19 -1.89
CA ARG A 87 14.08 13.73 -3.18
C ARG A 87 12.96 13.17 -4.07
N ARG A 88 13.18 13.30 -5.38
CA ARG A 88 12.31 12.67 -6.38
C ARG A 88 12.42 11.15 -6.28
N VAL A 89 11.27 10.49 -6.24
CA VAL A 89 11.12 9.04 -6.24
C VAL A 89 10.21 8.63 -7.40
N PRO A 90 10.28 7.38 -7.89
CA PRO A 90 9.37 6.90 -8.92
C PRO A 90 7.90 7.05 -8.50
N PRO A 91 6.99 7.29 -9.45
CA PRO A 91 5.55 7.21 -9.20
C PRO A 91 5.17 5.84 -8.64
N PHE A 92 4.14 5.82 -7.80
CA PHE A 92 3.61 4.56 -7.28
C PHE A 92 2.97 3.75 -8.40
N ASP A 93 3.43 2.51 -8.57
CA ASP A 93 2.87 1.52 -9.50
C ASP A 93 2.56 0.24 -8.73
N ILE A 94 1.26 -0.01 -8.55
CA ILE A 94 0.77 -1.16 -7.79
C ILE A 94 1.21 -2.51 -8.38
N ASN A 95 1.27 -2.61 -9.71
CA ASN A 95 1.65 -3.86 -10.38
C ASN A 95 3.14 -4.13 -10.21
N LYS A 96 3.96 -3.07 -10.29
CA LYS A 96 5.39 -3.16 -10.04
C LYS A 96 5.67 -3.59 -8.61
N VAL A 97 5.03 -2.95 -7.63
CA VAL A 97 5.22 -3.29 -6.21
C VAL A 97 4.75 -4.72 -5.93
N ALA A 98 3.59 -5.13 -6.43
CA ALA A 98 3.10 -6.50 -6.25
C ALA A 98 4.05 -7.56 -6.84
N LYS A 99 4.69 -7.27 -7.97
CA LYS A 99 5.64 -8.17 -8.63
C LYS A 99 7.00 -8.22 -7.95
N GLU A 100 7.52 -7.06 -7.52
CA GLU A 100 8.88 -6.95 -6.96
C GLU A 100 8.94 -7.23 -5.46
N ALA A 101 7.87 -6.93 -4.71
CA ALA A 101 7.86 -7.09 -3.27
C ALA A 101 7.59 -8.53 -2.80
N VAL A 102 7.37 -9.48 -3.72
CA VAL A 102 7.05 -10.90 -3.49
C VAL A 102 6.35 -11.09 -2.15
N ILE A 103 5.12 -10.59 -2.05
CA ILE A 103 4.32 -10.81 -0.85
C ILE A 103 3.81 -12.25 -0.92
N ASN A 104 4.55 -13.19 -0.34
CA ASN A 104 4.02 -14.49 0.02
C ASN A 104 2.97 -14.25 1.12
N TRP A 105 1.70 -14.19 0.73
CA TRP A 105 0.60 -13.95 1.66
C TRP A 105 0.51 -15.02 2.76
N ASP A 106 1.04 -16.21 2.50
CA ASP A 106 1.14 -17.32 3.46
C ASP A 106 2.09 -17.01 4.64
N GLU A 107 3.09 -16.14 4.45
CA GLU A 107 3.97 -15.68 5.54
C GLU A 107 3.33 -14.55 6.36
N LEU A 108 2.30 -13.89 5.80
CA LEU A 108 1.61 -12.80 6.45
C LEU A 108 0.44 -13.25 7.32
N ASP A 109 0.08 -14.54 7.38
CA ASP A 109 -0.96 -15.06 8.26
C ASP A 109 -0.67 -16.54 8.63
N PRO A 110 0.15 -16.80 9.66
CA PRO A 110 0.38 -18.16 10.15
C PRO A 110 -0.84 -18.76 10.86
#